data_AF-A0A7T5EQH5-F1
#
_entry.id   AF-A0A7T5EQH5-F1
#
_cell.length_a   1.000
_cell.length_b   1.000
_cell.length_c   1.000
_cell.angle_alpha   90.00
_cell.angle_beta   90.00
_cell.angle_gamma   90.00
#
_symmetry.space_group_name_H-M   'P 1'
#
loop_
_entity.id
_entity.type
_entity.pdbx_description
1 polymer ?
#
loop_
_entity_poly.entity_id
_entity_poly.type
_entity_poly.pdbx_seq_one_letter_code
_entity_poly.pdbx_strand_id
1 'polypeptide(L)'
;MATKVEDIFVLSVEEPGDYVFEPSGVVVLYSNKKFQLYSTSANHNRFRAALNRFSWTELTKGVVWKDAEYRITPVEDSVKQTDWEDPQQVPAVLQRLYNMNPKYLFFLERHL
;
A
#
# COMPACT_ATOMS: atom_id res chain seq x y z
N MET A 1 17.80 0.10 17.68
CA MET A 1 17.91 -0.35 16.28
C MET A 1 17.03 0.54 15.43
N ALA A 2 17.56 1.16 14.38
CA ALA A 2 16.74 1.94 13.46
C ALA A 2 15.78 0.99 12.74
N THR A 3 14.48 1.32 12.75
CA THR A 3 13.47 0.55 12.02
C THR A 3 13.66 0.84 10.54
N LYS A 4 14.03 -0.17 9.76
CA LYS A 4 14.17 -0.05 8.30
C LYS A 4 12.84 -0.34 7.61
N VAL A 5 12.64 0.20 6.42
CA VAL A 5 11.59 -0.25 5.51
C VAL A 5 11.99 -1.62 4.97
N GLU A 6 11.08 -2.59 5.08
CA GLU A 6 11.25 -3.96 4.59
C GLU A 6 10.62 -4.16 3.23
N ASP A 7 9.46 -3.56 2.98
CA ASP A 7 8.83 -3.55 1.66
C ASP A 7 7.80 -2.41 1.55
N ILE A 8 7.43 -2.06 0.31
CA ILE A 8 6.35 -1.13 0.03
C ILE A 8 5.41 -1.81 -0.95
N PHE A 9 4.12 -1.78 -0.64
CA PHE A 9 3.07 -2.40 -1.45
C PHE A 9 2.06 -1.37 -1.92
N VAL A 10 1.48 -1.60 -3.08
CA VAL A 10 0.21 -0.99 -3.49
C VAL A 10 -0.91 -1.93 -3.07
N LEU A 11 -1.86 -1.42 -2.28
CA LEU A 11 -3.12 -2.10 -1.98
C LEU A 11 -4.12 -1.77 -3.08
N SER A 12 -4.59 -2.80 -3.77
CA SER A 12 -5.72 -2.70 -4.69
C SER A 12 -6.94 -3.39 -4.12
N VAL A 13 -8.11 -2.83 -4.40
CA VAL A 13 -9.40 -3.35 -3.95
C VAL A 13 -10.31 -3.51 -5.16
N GLU A 14 -11.03 -4.62 -5.19
CA GLU A 14 -12.16 -4.85 -6.10
C GLU A 14 -13.42 -4.84 -5.24
N GLU A 15 -14.26 -3.81 -5.43
CA GLU A 15 -15.53 -3.71 -4.71
C GLU A 15 -16.56 -4.67 -5.33
N PRO A 16 -17.58 -5.10 -4.55
CA PRO A 16 -18.60 -5.98 -5.07
C PRO A 16 -19.33 -5.36 -6.27
N GLY A 17 -19.24 -6.05 -7.41
CA GLY A 17 -19.84 -5.60 -8.68
C GLY A 17 -18.86 -4.89 -9.61
N ASP A 18 -17.65 -4.61 -9.16
CA ASP A 18 -16.54 -4.21 -10.03
C ASP A 18 -15.95 -5.44 -10.74
N TYR A 19 -15.17 -5.18 -11.80
CA TYR A 19 -14.44 -6.20 -12.56
C TYR A 19 -12.93 -5.92 -12.59
N VAL A 20 -12.46 -4.92 -11.83
CA VAL A 20 -11.09 -4.41 -11.89
C VAL A 20 -10.59 -4.09 -10.48
N PHE A 21 -9.36 -4.49 -10.19
CA PHE A 21 -8.63 -4.07 -9.01
C PHE A 21 -8.15 -2.63 -9.15
N GLU A 22 -8.71 -1.72 -8.36
CA GLU A 22 -8.29 -0.32 -8.35
C GLU A 22 -7.28 -0.06 -7.22
N PRO A 23 -6.10 0.54 -7.53
CA PRO A 23 -5.16 0.99 -6.50
C PRO A 23 -5.83 1.97 -5.54
N SER A 24 -5.88 1.59 -4.27
CA SER A 24 -6.67 2.27 -3.24
C SER A 24 -5.85 2.63 -1.99
N GLY A 25 -4.63 2.09 -1.87
CA GLY A 25 -3.72 2.42 -0.77
C GLY A 25 -2.26 2.11 -1.09
N VAL A 26 -1.36 2.68 -0.28
CA VAL A 26 0.05 2.31 -0.25
C VAL A 26 0.39 1.86 1.17
N VAL A 27 1.05 0.72 1.29
CA VAL A 27 1.45 0.11 2.56
C VAL A 27 2.97 0.10 2.64
N VAL A 28 3.52 0.69 3.69
CA VAL A 28 4.96 0.64 4.00
C VAL A 28 5.14 -0.35 5.13
N LEU A 29 5.77 -1.48 4.85
CA LEU A 29 6.11 -2.50 5.84
C LEU A 29 7.50 -2.22 6.39
N TYR A 30 7.64 -2.28 7.71
CA TYR A 30 8.91 -2.10 8.40
C TYR A 30 9.48 -3.42 8.92
N SER A 31 10.79 -3.46 9.15
CA SER A 31 11.51 -4.66 9.62
C SER A 31 11.04 -5.21 10.97
N ASN A 32 10.35 -4.38 11.77
CA ASN A 32 9.73 -4.78 13.03
C ASN A 32 8.30 -5.35 12.86
N LYS A 33 7.89 -5.64 11.63
CA LYS A 33 6.56 -6.14 11.23
C LYS A 33 5.40 -5.18 11.51
N LYS A 34 5.68 -3.93 11.90
CA LYS A 34 4.68 -2.86 11.86
C LYS A 34 4.56 -2.35 10.44
N PHE A 35 3.41 -1.77 10.11
CA PHE A 35 3.19 -1.12 8.83
C PHE A 35 2.57 0.27 9.00
N GLN A 36 2.77 1.11 8.00
CA GLN A 36 2.06 2.37 7.81
C GLN A 36 1.21 2.28 6.55
N LEU A 37 -0.02 2.77 6.62
CA LEU A 37 -0.98 2.76 5.52
C LEU A 37 -1.29 4.20 5.09
N TYR A 38 -1.19 4.44 3.79
CA TYR A 38 -1.63 5.66 3.12
C TYR A 38 -2.85 5.32 2.27
N SER A 39 -3.98 5.98 2.51
CA SER A 39 -5.24 5.73 1.81
C SER A 39 -6.18 6.91 2.02
N THR A 40 -7.30 6.98 1.30
CA THR A 40 -8.38 7.93 1.61
C THR A 40 -8.87 7.77 3.06
N SER A 41 -9.33 8.87 3.67
CA SER A 41 -9.80 8.86 5.06
C SER A 41 -11.02 7.97 5.27
N ALA A 42 -11.91 7.91 4.28
CA ALA A 42 -13.12 7.08 4.32
C ALA A 42 -12.80 5.58 4.42
N ASN A 43 -11.75 5.12 3.73
CA ASN A 43 -11.42 3.69 3.66
C ASN A 43 -10.32 3.25 4.63
N HIS A 44 -9.67 4.19 5.33
CA HIS A 44 -8.49 3.90 6.15
C HIS A 44 -8.72 2.80 7.19
N ASN A 45 -9.81 2.88 7.96
CA ASN A 45 -10.12 1.89 8.99
C ASN A 45 -10.46 0.52 8.39
N ARG A 46 -11.18 0.50 7.26
CA ARG A 46 -11.53 -0.73 6.54
C ARG A 46 -10.27 -1.44 6.05
N PHE A 47 -9.39 -0.72 5.36
CA PHE A 47 -8.15 -1.27 4.83
C PHE A 47 -7.21 -1.70 5.94
N ARG A 48 -7.05 -0.89 7.00
CA ARG A 48 -6.25 -1.26 8.17
C ARG A 48 -6.77 -2.54 8.81
N ALA A 49 -8.09 -2.72 8.92
CA ALA A 49 -8.66 -3.94 9.47
C ALA A 49 -8.38 -5.17 8.59
N ALA A 50 -8.44 -5.03 7.26
CA ALA A 50 -8.08 -6.11 6.33
C ALA A 50 -6.60 -6.50 6.46
N LEU A 51 -5.70 -5.50 6.45
CA LEU A 51 -4.24 -5.71 6.56
C LEU A 51 -3.81 -6.35 7.89
N ASN A 52 -4.57 -6.14 8.98
CA ASN A 52 -4.31 -6.82 10.25
C ASN A 52 -4.92 -8.23 10.34
N ARG A 53 -5.91 -8.54 9.50
CA ARG A 53 -6.66 -9.81 9.57
C ARG A 53 -5.96 -10.93 8.82
N PHE A 54 -5.32 -10.62 7.71
CA PHE A 54 -4.72 -11.59 6.80
C PHE A 54 -3.20 -11.45 6.78
N SER A 55 -2.50 -12.54 6.52
CA SER A 55 -1.05 -12.50 6.34
C SER A 55 -0.68 -11.81 5.03
N TRP A 56 0.55 -11.28 4.96
CA TRP A 56 1.08 -10.67 3.75
C TRP A 56 1.05 -11.63 2.55
N THR A 57 1.30 -12.92 2.77
CA THR A 57 1.26 -13.96 1.73
C THR A 57 -0.16 -14.25 1.23
N GLU A 58 -1.18 -14.14 2.08
CA GLU A 58 -2.57 -14.23 1.64
C GLU A 58 -2.96 -12.99 0.84
N LEU A 59 -2.61 -11.80 1.35
CA LEU A 59 -2.90 -10.53 0.69
C LEU A 59 -2.25 -10.42 -0.69
N THR A 60 -1.07 -10.99 -0.93
CA THR A 60 -0.46 -10.98 -2.27
C THR A 60 -1.18 -11.88 -3.26
N LYS A 61 -1.87 -12.93 -2.79
CA LYS A 61 -2.69 -13.81 -3.62
C LYS A 61 -4.08 -13.24 -3.90
N GLY A 62 -4.52 -12.28 -3.10
CA GLY A 62 -5.90 -11.80 -3.09
C GLY A 62 -6.74 -12.53 -2.03
N VAL A 63 -7.49 -11.77 -1.24
CA VAL A 63 -8.41 -12.31 -0.23
C VAL A 63 -9.77 -11.62 -0.32
N VAL A 64 -10.83 -12.41 -0.28
CA VAL A 64 -12.19 -11.89 -0.21
C VAL A 64 -12.60 -11.70 1.25
N TRP A 65 -13.04 -10.49 1.60
CA TRP A 65 -13.52 -10.17 2.94
C TRP A 65 -14.59 -9.07 2.93
N LYS A 66 -15.75 -9.36 3.53
CA LYS A 66 -16.90 -8.44 3.52
C LYS A 66 -17.25 -8.02 2.08
N ASP A 67 -17.40 -9.01 1.21
CA ASP A 67 -17.82 -8.89 -0.19
C ASP A 67 -16.90 -8.10 -1.13
N ALA A 68 -15.68 -7.75 -0.69
CA ALA A 68 -14.65 -7.15 -1.54
C ALA A 68 -13.37 -7.98 -1.55
N GLU A 69 -12.65 -7.96 -2.66
CA GLU A 69 -11.33 -8.59 -2.76
C GLU A 69 -10.22 -7.55 -2.50
N TYR A 70 -9.26 -7.92 -1.65
CA TYR A 70 -8.10 -7.09 -1.33
C TYR A 70 -6.85 -7.80 -1.81
N ARG A 71 -6.01 -7.08 -2.54
CA ARG A 71 -4.73 -7.58 -3.01
C ARG A 71 -3.64 -6.56 -2.78
N ILE A 72 -2.48 -7.00 -2.31
CA ILE A 72 -1.29 -6.16 -2.25
C ILE A 72 -0.27 -6.60 -3.31
N THR A 73 0.34 -5.64 -3.97
CA THR A 73 1.39 -5.90 -4.97
C THR A 73 2.65 -5.15 -4.54
N PRO A 74 3.81 -5.80 -4.45
CA PRO A 74 5.05 -5.11 -4.11
C PRO A 74 5.35 -4.06 -5.18
N VAL A 75 5.82 -2.91 -4.74
CA VAL A 75 6.29 -1.85 -5.62
C VAL A 75 7.56 -2.32 -6.32
N GLU A 76 7.61 -2.15 -7.64
CA GLU A 76 8.76 -2.53 -8.45
C GLU A 76 10.05 -1.86 -7.97
N ASP A 77 11.17 -2.56 -8.12
CA ASP A 77 12.50 -2.03 -7.80
C ASP A 77 12.84 -0.77 -8.61
N SER A 78 12.22 -0.57 -9.78
CA SER A 78 12.34 0.64 -10.60
C SER A 78 11.81 1.90 -9.91
N VAL A 79 10.85 1.73 -9.01
CA VAL A 79 10.22 2.80 -8.23
C VAL A 79 10.97 3.02 -6.91
N LYS A 80 11.60 1.96 -6.39
CA LYS A 80 12.49 2.00 -5.23
C LYS A 80 13.80 2.70 -5.63
N GLN A 81 14.21 3.73 -4.88
CA GLN A 81 15.50 4.39 -5.09
C GLN A 81 16.63 3.63 -4.39
N THR A 82 17.88 3.99 -4.68
CA THR A 82 19.01 3.61 -3.81
C THR A 82 18.67 4.05 -2.38
N ASP A 83 18.82 3.16 -1.40
CA ASP A 83 18.53 3.38 0.02
C ASP A 83 17.05 3.53 0.43
N TRP A 84 16.10 2.99 -0.35
CA TRP A 84 14.68 2.95 0.03
C TRP A 84 14.36 2.25 1.36
N GLU A 85 15.30 1.43 1.88
CA GLU A 85 15.23 0.84 3.21
C GLU A 85 15.27 1.89 4.34
N ASP A 86 15.79 3.09 4.07
CA ASP A 86 15.75 4.21 5.00
C ASP A 86 14.33 4.81 5.03
N PRO A 87 13.65 4.85 6.20
CA PRO A 87 12.35 5.50 6.33
C PRO A 87 12.30 6.95 5.83
N GLN A 88 13.43 7.66 5.81
CA GLN A 88 13.50 9.02 5.29
C GLN A 88 13.26 9.09 3.77
N GLN A 89 13.43 7.98 3.05
CA GLN A 89 13.21 7.88 1.60
C GLN A 89 11.75 7.55 1.24
N VAL A 90 10.90 7.19 2.22
CA VAL A 90 9.49 6.85 1.97
C VAL A 90 8.75 7.97 1.21
N PRO A 91 8.86 9.27 1.58
CA PRO A 91 8.21 10.35 0.82
C PRO A 91 8.61 10.39 -0.66
N ALA A 92 9.88 10.11 -0.97
CA ALA A 92 10.37 10.10 -2.36
C ALA A 92 9.79 8.93 -3.17
N VAL A 93 9.56 7.78 -2.54
CA VAL A 93 8.86 6.63 -3.15
C VAL A 93 7.38 6.97 -3.36
N LEU A 94 6.71 7.56 -2.37
CA LEU A 94 5.32 8.00 -2.48
C LEU A 94 5.13 9.01 -3.62
N GLN A 95 6.06 9.97 -3.78
CA GLN A 95 6.03 10.96 -4.86
C GLN A 95 6.10 10.28 -6.23
N ARG A 96 6.98 9.28 -6.39
CA ARG A 96 7.09 8.54 -7.66
C ARG A 96 5.82 7.76 -7.97
N LEU A 97 5.26 7.07 -6.98
CA LEU A 97 3.99 6.35 -7.12
C LEU A 97 2.87 7.30 -7.55
N TYR A 98 2.75 8.46 -6.89
CA TYR A 98 1.79 9.49 -7.26
C TYR A 98 1.98 9.96 -8.70
N ASN A 99 3.22 10.26 -9.12
CA ASN A 99 3.50 10.73 -10.47
C ASN A 99 3.19 9.68 -11.55
N MET A 100 3.29 8.39 -11.24
CA MET A 100 2.94 7.31 -12.17
C MET A 100 1.44 7.12 -12.35
N ASN A 101 0.65 7.28 -11.27
CA ASN A 101 -0.80 7.06 -11.29
C ASN A 101 -1.56 8.06 -10.40
N PRO A 102 -1.55 9.36 -10.75
CA PRO A 102 -2.08 10.41 -9.88
C PRO A 102 -3.60 10.31 -9.69
N LYS A 103 -4.32 9.80 -10.70
CA LYS A 103 -5.77 9.58 -10.63
C LYS A 103 -6.16 8.60 -9.52
N TYR A 104 -5.47 7.48 -9.40
CA TYR A 104 -5.80 6.44 -8.42
C TYR A 104 -5.14 6.70 -7.05
N LEU A 105 -3.96 7.32 -7.05
CA LEU A 105 -3.19 7.60 -5.85
C LEU A 105 -3.27 9.06 -5.39
N PHE A 106 -4.34 9.78 -5.77
CA PHE A 106 -4.56 11.20 -5.44
C PHE A 106 -4.45 11.50 -3.94
N PHE A 107 -4.80 10.52 -3.11
CA PHE A 107 -4.74 10.63 -1.65
C PHE A 107 -3.31 10.81 -1.10
N LEU A 108 -2.29 10.53 -1.90
CA LEU A 108 -0.89 10.76 -1.55
C LEU A 108 -0.52 12.24 -1.54
N GLU A 109 -1.21 13.09 -2.30
CA GLU A 109 -0.88 14.53 -2.44
C GLU A 109 -0.74 15.25 -1.09
N ARG A 110 -1.54 14.87 -0.08
CA ARG A 110 -1.46 15.46 1.28
C ARG A 110 -0.24 15.02 2.12
N HIS A 111 0.57 14.12 1.60
CA HIS A 111 1.71 13.49 2.26
C HIS A 111 3.04 13.73 1.52
N LEU A 112 2.98 14.48 0.41
CA LEU A 112 4.11 14.91 -0.42
C LEU A 112 4.47 16.36 -0.06
#